data_AF-A0A2N1FB87-F1
#
_entry.id   AF-A0A2N1FB87-F1
#
_cell.length_a   1.000
_cell.length_b   1.000
_cell.length_c   1.000
_cell.angle_alpha   90.00
_cell.angle_beta   90.00
_cell.angle_gamma   90.00
#
_symmetry.space_group_name_H-M   'P 1'
#
loop_
_entity.id
_entity.type
_entity.pdbx_description
1 polymer ?
#
loop_
_entity_poly.entity_id
_entity_poly.type
_entity_poly.pdbx_seq_one_letter_code
_entity_poly.pdbx_strand_id
1 'polypeptide(L)'
;MNWKIQKLLNDETIISKEPGNSMLPLLKSKQPVRLQPIVWGNCEVGDIVFCKVRGNCFTHLVKGKNDKRGLLIGNNRGRINGWTKNVYGKVVEIL
;
A
#
# COMPACT_ATOMS: atom_id res chain seq x y z
N MET A 1 -9.46 3.41 -15.46
CA MET A 1 -8.17 3.65 -14.77
C MET A 1 -8.46 3.92 -13.30
N ASN A 2 -7.65 3.45 -12.34
CA ASN A 2 -7.87 3.76 -10.92
C ASN A 2 -7.40 5.20 -10.64
N TRP A 3 -8.31 6.10 -10.23
CA TRP A 3 -7.99 7.52 -10.01
C TRP A 3 -6.88 7.74 -8.98
N LYS A 4 -6.78 6.87 -7.96
CA LYS A 4 -5.73 6.94 -6.92
C LYS A 4 -4.36 6.71 -7.53
N ILE A 5 -4.27 5.69 -8.39
CA ILE A 5 -3.03 5.37 -9.11
C ILE A 5 -2.64 6.55 -10.00
N GLN A 6 -3.58 7.14 -10.74
CA GLN A 6 -3.29 8.30 -11.58
C GLN A 6 -2.74 9.48 -10.76
N LYS A 7 -3.42 9.87 -9.68
CA LYS A 7 -2.96 10.97 -8.82
C LYS A 7 -1.59 10.69 -8.22
N LEU A 8 -1.37 9.49 -7.68
CA LEU A 8 -0.08 9.13 -7.08
C LEU A 8 1.05 9.06 -8.13
N LEU A 9 0.76 8.64 -9.36
CA LEU A 9 1.73 8.67 -10.46
C LEU A 9 2.02 10.09 -10.97
N ASN A 10 1.13 11.04 -10.72
CA ASN A 10 1.33 12.46 -11.00
C ASN A 10 1.97 13.20 -9.81
N ASP A 11 2.61 12.48 -8.89
CA ASP A 11 3.22 13.01 -7.67
C ASP A 11 2.25 13.75 -6.72
N GLU A 12 0.94 13.49 -6.82
CA GLU A 12 -0.05 14.08 -5.93
C GLU A 12 -0.23 13.24 -4.65
N THR A 13 -0.13 13.91 -3.49
CA THR A 13 -0.52 13.32 -2.20
C THR A 13 -2.04 13.33 -2.07
N ILE A 14 -2.62 12.20 -1.65
CA ILE A 14 -4.08 12.04 -1.55
C ILE A 14 -4.52 11.54 -0.17
N ILE A 15 -5.76 11.84 0.19
CA ILE A 15 -6.44 11.18 1.31
C ILE A 15 -7.25 10.02 0.76
N SER A 16 -7.06 8.83 1.33
CA SER A 16 -7.77 7.62 0.94
C SER A 16 -8.55 7.03 2.10
N LYS A 17 -9.69 6.41 1.79
CA LYS A 17 -10.51 5.64 2.73
C LYS A 17 -10.80 4.30 2.10
N GLU A 18 -10.08 3.26 2.49
CA GLU A 18 -10.26 1.90 1.94
C GLU A 18 -11.19 1.11 2.87
N PRO A 19 -12.23 0.44 2.34
CA PRO A 19 -13.08 -0.42 3.15
C PRO A 19 -12.38 -1.76 3.43
N GLY A 20 -12.74 -2.38 4.55
CA GLY A 20 -12.35 -3.74 4.87
C GLY A 20 -11.65 -3.87 6.22
N ASN A 21 -11.41 -5.12 6.61
CA ASN A 21 -10.93 -5.47 7.93
C ASN A 21 -9.53 -6.12 7.90
N SER A 22 -8.89 -6.17 6.73
CA SER A 22 -7.62 -6.86 6.50
C SER A 22 -6.45 -6.26 7.27
N MET A 23 -6.55 -4.98 7.64
CA MET A 23 -5.50 -4.21 8.32
C MET A 23 -5.77 -3.96 9.80
N LEU A 24 -6.86 -4.48 10.37
CA LEU A 24 -7.12 -4.35 11.81
C LEU A 24 -6.04 -5.06 12.66
N PRO A 25 -5.69 -4.53 13.84
CA PRO A 25 -6.17 -3.28 14.42
C PRO A 25 -5.44 -2.01 13.94
N LEU A 26 -4.41 -2.14 13.08
CA LEU A 26 -3.57 -1.01 12.64
C LEU A 26 -4.33 0.05 11.85
N LEU A 27 -5.24 -0.37 10.95
CA LEU A 27 -6.07 0.52 10.16
C LEU A 27 -7.51 0.02 10.15
N LYS A 28 -8.45 0.87 10.58
CA LYS A 28 -9.88 0.55 10.60
C LYS A 28 -10.52 0.74 9.22
N SER A 29 -11.61 0.02 8.97
CA SER A 29 -12.38 0.15 7.74
C SER A 29 -12.82 1.61 7.52
N LYS A 30 -12.58 2.15 6.32
CA LYS A 30 -12.87 3.54 5.93
C LYS A 30 -12.17 4.62 6.77
N GLN A 31 -11.18 4.25 7.59
CA GLN A 31 -10.35 5.21 8.29
C GLN A 31 -9.51 5.99 7.26
N PRO A 32 -9.52 7.34 7.30
CA PRO A 32 -8.74 8.14 6.38
C PRO A 32 -7.24 7.96 6.61
N VAL A 33 -6.49 7.89 5.52
CA VAL A 33 -5.02 7.87 5.53
C VAL A 33 -4.48 8.84 4.50
N ARG A 34 -3.35 9.48 4.80
CA ARG A 34 -2.59 10.26 3.83
C ARG A 34 -1.63 9.32 3.08
N LEU A 35 -1.81 9.22 1.77
CA LEU A 35 -0.93 8.49 0.86
C LEU A 35 -0.04 9.48 0.12
N GLN A 36 1.27 9.32 0.29
CA GLN A 36 2.27 10.06 -0.47
C GLN A 36 2.83 9.17 -1.60
N PRO A 37 3.04 9.70 -2.81
CA PRO A 37 3.71 9.00 -3.90
C PRO A 37 5.04 8.38 -3.45
N ILE A 38 5.27 7.13 -3.85
CA ILE A 38 6.54 6.45 -3.55
C ILE A 38 6.83 5.38 -4.60
N VAL A 39 8.12 5.14 -4.86
CA VAL A 39 8.60 3.98 -5.61
C VAL A 39 8.99 2.86 -4.65
N TRP A 40 8.78 1.61 -5.06
CA TRP A 40 9.00 0.43 -4.22
C TRP A 40 10.41 0.34 -3.60
N GLY A 41 11.43 0.87 -4.28
CA GLY A 41 12.82 0.85 -3.82
C GLY A 41 13.05 1.67 -2.55
N ASN A 42 12.22 2.69 -2.31
CA ASN A 42 12.31 3.58 -1.15
C ASN A 42 11.42 3.12 0.02
N CYS A 43 10.68 2.02 -0.14
CA CYS A 43 9.87 1.45 0.93
C CYS A 43 10.70 0.51 1.79
N GLU A 44 10.38 0.44 3.08
CA GLU A 44 11.00 -0.47 4.03
C GLU A 44 10.00 -1.49 4.59
N VAL A 45 10.52 -2.59 5.14
CA VAL A 45 9.70 -3.59 5.84
C VAL A 45 9.01 -2.92 7.03
N GLY A 46 7.70 -3.13 7.15
CA GLY A 46 6.85 -2.46 8.14
C GLY A 46 6.05 -1.29 7.59
N ASP A 47 6.41 -0.74 6.43
CA ASP A 47 5.62 0.31 5.77
C ASP A 47 4.24 -0.20 5.36
N ILE A 48 3.22 0.67 5.43
CA ILE A 48 1.91 0.41 4.82
C ILE A 48 1.87 1.12 3.47
N VAL A 49 1.64 0.36 2.40
CA VAL A 49 1.71 0.87 1.03
C VAL A 49 0.44 0.57 0.23
N PHE A 50 0.05 1.52 -0.62
CA PHE A 50 -0.93 1.33 -1.68
C PHE A 50 -0.23 0.78 -2.93
N CYS A 51 -0.59 -0.44 -3.31
CA CYS A 51 0.08 -1.20 -4.35
C CYS A 51 -0.89 -2.08 -5.14
N LYS A 52 -0.43 -2.61 -6.28
CA LYS A 52 -1.17 -3.60 -7.09
C LYS A 52 -0.45 -4.94 -7.09
N VAL A 53 -1.15 -6.00 -6.67
CA VAL A 53 -0.66 -7.37 -6.62
C VAL A 53 -1.66 -8.27 -7.36
N ARG A 54 -1.20 -9.02 -8.36
CA ARG A 54 -2.03 -9.97 -9.13
C ARG A 54 -3.38 -9.37 -9.57
N GLY A 55 -3.34 -8.18 -10.18
CA GLY A 55 -4.53 -7.49 -10.70
C GLY A 55 -5.31 -6.64 -9.68
N ASN A 56 -5.12 -6.85 -8.37
CA ASN A 56 -5.91 -6.18 -7.33
C ASN A 56 -5.10 -5.11 -6.59
N CYS A 57 -5.75 -4.03 -6.16
CA CYS A 57 -5.12 -2.98 -5.37
C CYS A 57 -5.31 -3.25 -3.86
N PHE A 58 -4.28 -2.98 -3.08
CA PHE A 58 -4.29 -3.17 -1.63
C PHE A 58 -3.56 -2.04 -0.92
N THR A 59 -4.04 -1.66 0.26
CA THR A 59 -3.33 -0.81 1.22
C THR A 59 -2.83 -1.68 2.37
N HIS A 60 -1.68 -2.31 2.20
CA HIS A 60 -1.20 -3.42 3.05
C HIS A 60 0.26 -3.24 3.51
N LEU A 61 0.71 -4.08 4.44
CA LEU A 61 2.06 -4.06 4.98
C LEU A 61 3.09 -4.61 3.98
N VAL A 62 4.25 -3.98 3.96
CA VAL A 62 5.48 -4.55 3.43
C VAL A 62 6.01 -5.56 4.45
N LYS A 63 5.96 -6.84 4.11
CA LYS A 63 6.43 -7.96 4.92
C LYS A 63 7.86 -8.41 4.56
N GLY A 64 8.38 -7.94 3.43
CA GLY A 64 9.72 -8.27 2.95
C GLY A 64 10.10 -7.44 1.73
N LYS A 65 11.40 -7.37 1.45
CA LYS A 65 11.98 -6.62 0.32
C LYS A 65 13.00 -7.50 -0.39
N ASN A 66 12.98 -7.46 -1.72
CA ASN A 66 13.88 -8.24 -2.57
C ASN A 66 14.11 -7.51 -3.90
N ASP A 67 15.36 -7.39 -4.33
CA ASP A 67 15.69 -6.56 -5.50
C ASP A 67 15.09 -7.07 -6.82
N LYS A 68 15.00 -8.40 -6.98
CA LYS A 68 14.43 -9.02 -8.17
C LYS A 68 12.90 -8.94 -8.17
N ARG A 69 12.27 -9.23 -7.02
CA ARG A 69 10.81 -9.41 -6.91
C ARG A 69 10.04 -8.16 -6.45
N GLY A 70 10.72 -7.15 -5.88
CA GLY A 70 10.11 -5.97 -5.27
C GLY A 70 9.75 -6.21 -3.80
N LEU A 71 8.55 -5.80 -3.40
CA LEU A 71 8.05 -5.92 -2.03
C LEU A 71 7.14 -7.13 -1.87
N LEU A 72 7.27 -7.85 -0.76
CA LEU A 72 6.33 -8.87 -0.33
C LEU A 72 5.21 -8.19 0.44
N ILE A 73 4.00 -8.20 -0.12
CA ILE A 73 2.84 -7.54 0.47
C ILE A 73 2.02 -8.55 1.25
N GLY A 74 1.60 -8.16 2.46
CA GLY A 74 0.71 -8.96 3.30
C GLY A 74 -0.21 -8.11 4.13
N ASN A 75 -1.37 -8.66 4.48
CA ASN A 75 -2.30 -7.99 5.37
C ASN A 75 -1.83 -8.06 6.84
N ASN A 76 -2.58 -7.43 7.74
CA ASN A 76 -2.28 -7.47 9.18
C ASN A 76 -2.90 -8.68 9.92
N ARG A 77 -3.29 -9.73 9.18
CA ARG A 77 -3.90 -10.96 9.73
C ARG A 77 -3.09 -12.22 9.38
N GLY A 78 -1.87 -12.06 8.89
CA GLY A 78 -0.97 -13.17 8.52
C GLY A 78 -1.12 -13.68 7.09
N ARG A 79 -2.03 -13.12 6.27
CA ARG A 79 -2.12 -13.49 4.85
C ARG A 79 -1.07 -12.73 4.04
N ILE A 80 -0.31 -13.48 3.23
CA ILE A 80 0.58 -12.94 2.21
C ILE A 80 -0.16 -12.82 0.88
N ASN A 81 -0.15 -11.64 0.28
CA ASN A 81 -0.81 -11.35 -1.00
C ASN A 81 0.09 -11.67 -2.19
N GLY A 82 1.41 -11.45 -2.05
CA GLY A 82 2.40 -11.77 -3.07
C GLY A 82 3.46 -10.67 -3.25
N TRP A 83 4.37 -10.92 -4.18
CA TRP A 83 5.43 -9.98 -4.54
C TRP A 83 4.96 -8.97 -5.59
N THR A 84 5.39 -7.71 -5.48
CA THR A 84 5.13 -6.69 -6.50
C THR A 84 6.17 -5.57 -6.51
N LYS A 85 6.44 -5.00 -7.68
CA LYS A 85 7.11 -3.69 -7.86
C LYS A 85 6.12 -2.55 -8.11
N ASN A 86 4.84 -2.88 -8.29
CA ASN A 86 3.77 -1.92 -8.54
C ASN A 86 3.29 -1.30 -7.23
N VAL A 87 4.11 -0.40 -6.69
CA VAL A 87 3.82 0.40 -5.49
C VAL A 87 3.64 1.84 -5.95
N TYR A 88 2.59 2.48 -5.46
CA TYR A 88 2.21 3.82 -5.92
C TYR A 88 2.23 4.85 -4.80
N GLY A 89 1.95 4.44 -3.56
CA GLY A 89 2.01 5.35 -2.43
C GLY A 89 2.28 4.67 -1.10
N LYS A 90 2.83 5.42 -0.15
CA LYS A 90 3.06 5.02 1.24
C LYS A 90 2.08 5.78 2.12
N VAL A 91 1.49 5.08 3.09
CA VAL A 91 0.74 5.72 4.17
C VAL A 91 1.75 6.42 5.07
N VAL A 92 1.65 7.75 5.12
CA VAL A 92 2.51 8.59 5.97
C VAL A 92 1.80 9.07 7.23
N GLU A 93 0.46 9.05 7.22
CA GLU A 93 -0.36 9.43 8.36
C GLU A 93 -1.69 8.67 8.35
N ILE A 94 -2.14 8.25 9.53
CA ILE A 94 -3.48 7.74 9.78
C ILE A 94 -4.27 8.86 10.46
N LEU A 95 -5.40 9.23 9.88
CA LEU A 95 -6.25 10.35 10.29
C LEU A 95 -7.47 9.88 11.11
#